data_AF-A0A946ZV10-F1
#
_entry.id   AF-A0A946ZV10-F1
#
_cell.length_a   1.000
_cell.length_b   1.000
_cell.length_c   1.000
_cell.angle_alpha   90.00
_cell.angle_beta   90.00
_cell.angle_gamma   90.00
#
_symmetry.space_group_name_H-M   'P 1'
#
loop_
_entity.id
_entity.type
_entity.pdbx_description
1 polymer ?
#
loop_
_entity_poly.entity_id
_entity_poly.type
_entity_poly.pdbx_seq_one_letter_code
_entity_poly.pdbx_strand_id
1 'polypeptide(L)'
;NYNVTSSYSHNFTLSSRNFIYREDKFKLEGRNFDISHFSNFKTGVNTSFGAGLMYRFRKLFDNTRANELRLTQQLNTTSRPMVVRYGHRWRTEQRFFPDVTVHRFRYRFTLDFPLEGEKVDINEAYLILNTEALLSVASGRGAQYDQRFTAALGWLLEEKVQLQAGLEYRLENYTRNTQPVLFLNSSLIFSL
;
A
#
# COMPACT_ATOMS: atom_id res chain seq x y z
N ASN A 1 13.55 4.32 4.96
CA ASN A 1 13.03 5.41 5.83
C ASN A 1 14.22 6.05 6.51
N TYR A 2 14.38 7.36 6.39
CA TYR A 2 15.47 8.08 7.06
C TYR A 2 15.01 8.46 8.47
N ASN A 3 15.71 7.96 9.49
CA ASN A 3 15.45 8.31 10.89
C ASN A 3 16.18 9.61 11.20
N VAL A 4 15.44 10.70 11.43
CA VAL A 4 16.04 11.99 11.81
C VAL A 4 16.25 12.02 13.32
N THR A 5 15.30 11.47 14.08
CA THR A 5 15.41 11.29 15.53
C THR A 5 14.85 9.92 15.93
N SER A 6 14.92 9.57 17.22
CA SER A 6 14.29 8.36 17.75
C SER A 6 12.77 8.33 17.56
N SER A 7 12.14 9.51 17.55
CA SER A 7 10.68 9.72 17.45
C SER A 7 10.22 10.20 16.07
N TYR A 8 11.11 10.65 15.19
CA TYR A 8 10.77 11.19 13.87
C TYR A 8 11.58 10.54 12.74
N SER A 9 10.86 10.15 11.70
CA SER A 9 11.43 9.61 10.47
C SER A 9 10.69 10.16 9.25
N HIS A 10 11.34 10.21 8.10
CA HIS A 10 10.67 10.52 6.84
C HIS A 10 11.11 9.62 5.69
N ASN A 11 10.36 9.69 4.60
CA ASN A 11 10.61 8.95 3.38
C ASN A 11 10.28 9.84 2.18
N PHE A 12 11.18 9.88 1.20
CA PHE A 12 10.90 10.36 -0.14
C PHE A 12 10.83 9.17 -1.08
N THR A 13 9.75 9.07 -1.84
CA THR A 13 9.51 7.97 -2.78
C THR A 13 9.29 8.52 -4.18
N LEU A 14 9.99 7.92 -5.15
CA LEU A 14 9.68 8.02 -6.57
C LEU A 14 9.09 6.67 -7.00
N SER A 15 7.95 6.68 -7.68
CA SER A 15 7.29 5.46 -8.14
C SER A 15 6.86 5.59 -9.59
N SER A 16 7.18 4.58 -10.40
CA SER A 16 6.68 4.44 -11.76
C SER A 16 5.86 3.16 -11.85
N ARG A 17 4.73 3.23 -12.55
CA ARG A 17 3.91 2.05 -12.85
C ARG A 17 3.72 1.95 -14.35
N ASN A 18 3.96 0.75 -14.88
CA ASN A 18 3.91 0.47 -16.31
C ASN A 18 3.11 -0.82 -16.56
N PHE A 19 2.55 -0.94 -17.76
CA PHE A 19 2.04 -2.17 -18.32
C PHE A 19 3.08 -2.72 -19.30
N ILE A 20 3.30 -4.03 -19.28
CA ILE A 20 4.20 -4.72 -20.22
C ILE A 20 3.39 -5.55 -21.22
N TYR A 21 2.22 -6.03 -20.78
CA TYR A 21 1.27 -6.79 -21.59
C TYR A 21 -0.15 -6.29 -21.31
N ARG A 22 -0.89 -5.97 -22.37
CA ARG A 22 -2.26 -5.45 -22.32
C ARG A 22 -2.92 -5.62 -23.70
N GLU A 23 -4.21 -5.96 -23.72
CA GLU A 23 -5.00 -6.08 -24.97
C GLU A 23 -4.28 -6.94 -26.02
N ASP A 24 -3.83 -8.12 -25.58
CA ASP A 24 -3.11 -9.12 -26.38
C ASP A 24 -1.82 -8.62 -27.06
N LYS A 25 -1.23 -7.54 -26.54
CA LYS A 25 0.00 -6.94 -27.07
C LYS A 25 1.06 -6.78 -25.98
N PHE A 26 2.28 -7.19 -26.32
CA PHE A 26 3.48 -6.86 -25.53
C PHE A 26 3.94 -5.45 -25.89
N LYS A 27 3.68 -4.49 -25.01
CA LYS A 27 4.09 -3.10 -25.16
C LYS A 27 4.35 -2.51 -23.79
N LEU A 28 5.51 -1.87 -23.63
CA LEU A 28 5.79 -1.06 -22.45
C LEU A 28 4.99 0.24 -22.52
N GLU A 29 3.95 0.34 -21.70
CA GLU A 29 3.07 1.51 -21.61
C GLU A 29 3.12 2.07 -20.19
N GLY A 30 3.57 3.32 -20.05
CA GLY A 30 3.55 3.99 -18.76
C GLY A 30 2.12 4.25 -18.30
N ARG A 31 1.84 3.97 -17.02
CA ARG A 31 0.55 4.25 -16.40
C ARG A 31 0.60 5.58 -15.67
N ASN A 32 1.56 5.76 -14.77
CA ASN A 32 1.71 6.95 -13.94
C ASN A 32 3.10 7.01 -13.33
N PHE A 33 3.51 8.23 -12.99
CA PHE A 33 4.70 8.52 -12.19
C PHE A 33 4.28 9.30 -10.95
N ASP A 34 4.80 8.94 -9.79
CA ASP A 34 4.45 9.52 -8.50
C ASP A 34 5.70 10.02 -7.78
N ILE A 35 5.60 11.19 -7.17
CA ILE A 35 6.58 11.72 -6.22
C ILE A 35 5.85 11.89 -4.90
N SER A 36 6.41 11.38 -3.80
CA SER A 36 5.80 11.54 -2.49
C SER A 36 6.80 11.77 -1.37
N HIS A 37 6.37 12.53 -0.38
CA HIS A 37 7.02 12.68 0.91
C HIS A 37 6.09 12.13 1.99
N PHE A 38 6.66 11.41 2.95
CA PHE A 38 5.92 10.90 4.10
C PHE A 38 6.72 11.09 5.38
N SER A 39 6.12 11.78 6.34
CA SER A 39 6.63 12.00 7.70
C SER A 39 5.95 11.03 8.65
N ASN A 40 6.70 10.42 9.56
CA ASN A 40 6.19 9.49 10.56
C ASN A 40 6.76 9.81 11.95
N PHE A 41 5.86 10.02 12.89
CA PHE A 41 6.11 10.39 14.28
C PHE A 41 5.70 9.22 15.19
N LYS A 42 6.62 8.72 16.01
CA LYS A 42 6.30 7.73 17.05
C LYS A 42 5.62 8.46 18.21
N THR A 43 4.40 8.04 18.55
CA THR A 43 3.62 8.63 19.64
C THR A 43 3.57 7.72 20.88
N GLY A 44 4.03 6.48 20.75
CA GLY A 44 4.20 5.51 21.84
C GLY A 44 5.12 4.38 21.42
N VAL A 45 5.24 3.35 22.25
CA VAL A 45 6.11 2.18 22.00
C VAL A 45 5.73 1.47 20.70
N ASN A 46 4.42 1.33 20.47
CA ASN A 46 3.83 0.51 19.42
C ASN A 46 2.94 1.28 18.46
N THR A 47 2.94 2.61 18.55
CA THR A 47 2.02 3.48 17.81
C THR A 47 2.78 4.59 17.09
N SER A 48 2.41 4.84 15.84
CA SER A 48 2.93 5.97 15.08
C SER A 48 1.83 6.71 14.33
N PHE A 49 1.97 8.02 14.27
CA PHE A 49 1.19 8.90 13.42
C PHE A 49 2.01 9.29 12.19
N GLY A 50 1.40 9.27 11.02
CA GLY A 50 2.03 9.61 9.75
C GLY A 50 1.25 10.65 8.99
N ALA A 51 1.96 11.56 8.32
CA ALA A 51 1.40 12.53 7.41
C ALA A 51 2.19 12.50 6.10
N GLY A 52 1.50 12.60 4.97
CA GLY A 52 2.14 12.48 3.66
C GLY A 52 1.53 13.36 2.59
N LEU A 53 2.37 13.73 1.64
CA LEU A 53 2.05 14.47 0.44
C LEU A 53 2.50 13.63 -0.76
N MET A 54 1.63 13.48 -1.75
CA MET A 54 1.97 12.82 -3.00
C MET A 54 1.41 13.61 -4.17
N TYR A 55 2.22 13.78 -5.21
CA TYR A 55 1.77 14.25 -6.51
C TYR A 55 1.94 13.15 -7.55
N ARG A 56 0.87 12.87 -8.28
CA ARG A 56 0.83 11.85 -9.33
C ARG A 56 0.65 12.49 -10.69
N PHE A 57 1.62 12.23 -11.55
CA PHE A 57 1.60 12.53 -12.96
C PHE A 57 0.89 11.39 -13.70
N ARG A 58 -0.38 11.62 -14.04
CA ARG A 58 -1.18 10.69 -14.84
C ARG A 58 -1.41 11.22 -16.26
N LYS A 59 -1.60 12.54 -16.38
CA LYS A 59 -1.84 13.21 -17.65
C LYS A 59 -0.70 13.03 -18.65
N LEU A 60 0.55 12.93 -18.17
CA LEU A 60 1.74 12.68 -19.00
C LEU A 60 1.68 11.35 -19.78
N PHE A 61 0.88 10.39 -19.29
CA PHE A 61 0.77 9.05 -19.85
C PHE A 61 -0.58 8.82 -20.53
N ASP A 62 -1.61 9.54 -20.10
CA ASP A 62 -2.98 9.45 -20.62
C ASP A 62 -3.65 10.83 -20.54
N ASN A 63 -3.78 11.50 -21.69
CA ASN A 63 -4.34 12.85 -21.78
C ASN A 63 -5.81 12.95 -21.33
N THR A 64 -6.53 11.83 -21.25
CA THR A 64 -7.92 11.78 -20.76
C THR A 64 -8.01 11.74 -19.23
N ARG A 65 -6.87 11.57 -18.55
CA ARG A 65 -6.79 11.47 -17.08
C ARG A 65 -6.14 12.71 -16.49
N ALA A 66 -6.63 13.11 -15.33
CA ALA A 66 -6.07 14.21 -14.57
C ALA A 66 -4.94 13.75 -13.64
N ASN A 67 -4.02 14.67 -13.37
CA ASN A 67 -3.07 14.54 -12.28
C ASN A 67 -3.80 14.58 -10.93
N GLU A 68 -3.15 14.07 -9.90
CA GLU A 68 -3.73 13.95 -8.56
C GLU A 68 -2.75 14.52 -7.53
N LEU A 69 -3.23 15.41 -6.68
CA LEU A 69 -2.55 15.75 -5.43
C LEU A 69 -3.22 14.97 -4.30
N ARG A 70 -2.43 14.33 -3.43
CA ARG A 70 -2.95 13.57 -2.30
C ARG A 70 -2.32 14.01 -0.99
N LEU A 71 -3.17 14.33 -0.04
CA LEU A 71 -2.82 14.45 1.37
C LEU A 71 -3.21 13.16 2.08
N THR A 72 -2.31 12.63 2.89
CA THR A 72 -2.53 11.37 3.62
C THR A 72 -2.25 11.60 5.09
N GLN A 73 -3.14 11.09 5.96
CA GLN A 73 -2.88 10.93 7.38
C GLN A 73 -3.03 9.45 7.73
N GLN A 74 -2.24 8.98 8.69
CA GLN A 74 -2.18 7.57 9.02
C GLN A 74 -1.91 7.37 10.50
N LEU A 75 -2.58 6.38 11.09
CA LEU A 75 -2.27 5.86 12.40
C LEU A 75 -1.90 4.39 12.24
N ASN A 76 -0.72 4.01 12.73
CA ASN A 76 -0.27 2.63 12.78
C ASN A 76 -0.19 2.19 14.22
N THR A 77 -0.65 0.98 14.50
CA THR A 77 -0.41 0.29 15.77
C THR A 77 0.07 -1.12 15.47
N THR A 78 1.17 -1.52 16.09
CA THR A 78 1.75 -2.85 15.90
C THR A 78 1.89 -3.56 17.23
N SER A 79 1.52 -4.84 17.30
CA SER A 79 1.83 -5.68 18.46
C SER A 79 2.48 -6.97 18.00
N ARG A 80 3.38 -7.53 18.80
CA ARG A 80 4.05 -8.79 18.50
C ARG A 80 4.05 -9.69 19.73
N PRO A 81 2.91 -10.28 20.11
CA PRO A 81 2.90 -11.32 21.13
C PRO A 81 3.56 -12.58 20.53
N MET A 82 4.69 -12.97 21.10
CA MET A 82 5.50 -14.11 20.63
C MET A 82 5.97 -13.94 19.17
N VAL A 83 5.65 -14.92 18.31
CA VAL A 83 6.16 -15.04 16.95
C VAL A 83 5.32 -14.26 15.94
N VAL A 84 4.04 -14.02 16.24
CA VAL A 84 3.10 -13.36 15.32
C VAL A 84 3.09 -11.86 15.53
N ARG A 85 3.24 -11.09 14.46
CA ARG A 85 3.06 -9.64 14.44
C ARG A 85 1.68 -9.29 13.89
N TYR A 86 0.97 -8.45 14.64
CA TYR A 86 -0.31 -7.87 14.29
C TYR A 86 -0.11 -6.40 13.94
N GLY A 87 -0.56 -5.98 12.76
CA GLY A 87 -0.49 -4.61 12.30
C GLY A 87 -1.89 -4.04 12.06
N HIS A 88 -2.21 -2.94 12.72
CA HIS A 88 -3.39 -2.12 12.45
C HIS A 88 -2.96 -0.84 11.77
N ARG A 89 -3.61 -0.49 10.67
CA ARG A 89 -3.36 0.77 9.97
C ARG A 89 -4.66 1.44 9.55
N TRP A 90 -4.92 2.60 10.15
CA TRP A 90 -5.97 3.51 9.75
C TRP A 90 -5.35 4.58 8.86
N ARG A 91 -5.95 4.83 7.70
CA ARG A 91 -5.47 5.85 6.77
C ARG A 91 -6.63 6.65 6.22
N THR A 92 -6.49 7.97 6.24
CA THR A 92 -7.36 8.91 5.55
C THR A 92 -6.57 9.57 4.42
N GLU A 93 -7.18 9.67 3.25
CA GLU A 93 -6.59 10.25 2.06
C GLU A 93 -7.57 11.31 1.51
N GLN A 94 -7.12 12.55 1.38
CA GLN A 94 -7.81 13.57 0.58
C GLN A 94 -7.14 13.61 -0.80
N ARG A 95 -7.90 13.31 -1.84
CA ARG A 95 -7.40 13.18 -3.21
C ARG A 95 -8.02 14.28 -4.05
N PHE A 96 -7.21 15.25 -4.46
CA PHE A 96 -7.62 16.39 -5.25
C PHE A 96 -7.37 16.12 -6.72
N PHE A 97 -8.44 16.15 -7.51
CA PHE A 97 -8.44 16.23 -8.96
C PHE A 97 -9.01 17.59 -9.38
N PRO A 98 -8.83 18.02 -10.65
CA PRO A 98 -9.34 19.31 -11.12
C PRO A 98 -10.86 19.47 -10.96
N ASP A 99 -11.62 18.39 -11.12
CA ASP A 99 -13.09 18.37 -11.13
C ASP A 99 -13.71 17.83 -9.84
N VAL A 100 -12.95 17.12 -9.01
CA VAL A 100 -13.50 16.39 -7.86
C VAL A 100 -12.47 16.20 -6.76
N THR A 101 -12.93 16.31 -5.52
CA THR A 101 -12.18 15.85 -4.34
C THR A 101 -12.77 14.53 -3.85
N VAL A 102 -11.91 13.52 -3.73
CA VAL A 102 -12.28 12.21 -3.20
C VAL A 102 -11.67 12.04 -1.81
N HIS A 103 -12.52 11.83 -0.82
CA HIS A 103 -12.13 11.41 0.52
C HIS A 103 -12.11 9.89 0.58
N ARG A 104 -10.97 9.32 0.98
CA ARG A 104 -10.81 7.88 1.09
C ARG A 104 -10.37 7.50 2.49
N PHE A 105 -11.13 6.58 3.10
CA PHE A 105 -10.85 5.99 4.39
C PHE A 105 -10.46 4.54 4.18
N ARG A 106 -9.48 4.09 4.93
CA ARG A 106 -8.93 2.74 4.78
C ARG A 106 -8.50 2.20 6.11
N TYR A 107 -8.94 0.99 6.39
CA TYR A 107 -8.45 0.18 7.49
C TYR A 107 -7.76 -1.05 6.92
N ARG A 108 -6.54 -1.33 7.38
CA ARG A 108 -5.82 -2.55 7.08
C ARG A 108 -5.48 -3.26 8.38
N PHE A 109 -5.77 -4.55 8.41
CA PHE A 109 -5.25 -5.48 9.39
C PHE A 109 -4.27 -6.43 8.71
N THR A 110 -3.11 -6.61 9.34
CA THR A 110 -1.99 -7.43 8.86
C THR A 110 -1.63 -8.46 9.92
N LEU A 111 -1.43 -9.70 9.49
CA LEU A 111 -0.74 -10.73 10.23
C LEU A 111 0.55 -11.06 9.47
N ASP A 112 1.67 -11.07 10.18
CA ASP A 112 2.91 -11.60 9.63
C ASP A 112 3.66 -12.41 10.68
N PHE A 113 4.18 -13.56 10.24
CA PHE A 113 4.92 -14.47 11.09
C PHE A 113 5.92 -15.30 10.27
N PRO A 114 7.09 -15.62 10.83
CA PRO A 114 8.01 -16.57 10.23
C PRO A 114 7.35 -17.95 10.16
N LEU A 115 7.67 -18.72 9.12
CA LEU A 115 7.22 -20.10 8.99
C LEU A 115 8.13 -21.07 9.75
N GLU A 116 9.35 -20.63 10.07
CA GLU A 116 10.38 -21.39 10.80
C GLU A 116 10.91 -20.51 11.93
N GLY A 117 11.08 -21.07 13.13
CA GLY A 117 11.65 -20.34 14.27
C GLY A 117 10.77 -19.21 14.85
N GLU A 118 11.40 -18.33 15.62
CA GLU A 118 10.73 -17.22 16.34
C GLU A 118 10.86 -15.86 15.63
N LYS A 119 11.79 -15.77 14.70
CA LYS A 119 12.12 -14.60 13.88
C LYS A 119 12.37 -15.08 12.45
N VAL A 120 12.37 -14.15 11.51
CA VAL A 120 12.73 -14.47 10.12
C VAL A 120 14.23 -14.31 10.00
N ASP A 121 14.94 -15.42 9.89
CA ASP A 121 16.37 -15.45 9.63
C ASP A 121 16.64 -15.57 8.11
N ILE A 122 17.91 -15.43 7.72
CA ILE A 122 18.33 -15.51 6.32
C ILE A 122 18.00 -16.91 5.78
N ASN A 123 17.47 -16.96 4.56
CA ASN A 123 16.93 -18.15 3.89
C ASN A 123 15.62 -18.70 4.47
N GLU A 124 15.01 -18.03 5.45
CA GLU A 124 13.74 -18.46 6.00
C GLU A 124 12.55 -17.81 5.28
N ALA A 125 11.46 -18.58 5.24
CA ALA A 125 10.19 -18.15 4.70
C ALA A 125 9.32 -17.50 5.77
N TYR A 126 8.46 -16.58 5.36
CA TYR A 126 7.46 -15.96 6.22
C TYR A 126 6.15 -15.80 5.48
N LEU A 127 5.05 -15.77 6.23
CA LEU A 127 3.72 -15.56 5.68
C LEU A 127 3.22 -14.16 6.03
N ILE A 128 2.59 -13.50 5.07
CA ILE A 128 1.85 -12.25 5.28
C ILE A 128 0.39 -12.47 4.85
N LEU A 129 -0.52 -12.21 5.78
CA LEU A 129 -1.96 -12.15 5.51
C LEU A 129 -2.46 -10.73 5.75
N ASN A 130 -3.27 -10.20 4.84
CA ASN A 130 -3.89 -8.89 4.99
C ASN A 130 -5.37 -8.93 4.69
N THR A 131 -6.13 -8.14 5.44
CA THR A 131 -7.48 -7.71 5.05
C THR A 131 -7.53 -6.19 5.05
N GLU A 132 -8.10 -5.59 4.00
CA GLU A 132 -8.18 -4.15 3.84
C GLU A 132 -9.59 -3.74 3.40
N ALA A 133 -10.25 -2.92 4.22
CA ALA A 133 -11.51 -2.27 3.90
C ALA A 133 -11.26 -0.84 3.44
N LEU A 134 -11.90 -0.44 2.35
CA LEU A 134 -11.79 0.91 1.79
C LEU A 134 -13.17 1.52 1.58
N LEU A 135 -13.30 2.80 1.94
CA LEU A 135 -14.45 3.64 1.61
C LEU A 135 -13.93 4.84 0.83
N SER A 136 -14.49 5.11 -0.34
CA SER A 136 -14.26 6.34 -1.10
C SER A 136 -15.56 7.12 -1.27
N VAL A 137 -15.54 8.40 -0.92
CA VAL A 137 -16.68 9.32 -1.02
C VAL A 137 -16.25 10.58 -1.74
N ALA A 138 -17.11 11.11 -2.61
CA ALA A 138 -16.87 12.35 -3.32
C ALA A 138 -18.20 13.07 -3.58
N SER A 139 -18.17 14.39 -3.68
CA SER A 139 -19.37 15.17 -4.03
C SER A 139 -19.90 14.74 -5.41
N GLY A 140 -21.23 14.60 -5.52
CA GLY A 140 -21.89 14.18 -6.75
C GLY A 140 -21.62 12.73 -7.18
N ARG A 141 -20.93 11.93 -6.37
CA ARG A 141 -20.66 10.50 -6.65
C ARG A 141 -21.11 9.64 -5.47
N GLY A 142 -21.56 8.43 -5.79
CA GLY A 142 -21.90 7.45 -4.77
C GLY A 142 -20.71 7.01 -3.94
N ALA A 143 -20.96 6.69 -2.66
CA ALA A 143 -19.97 6.01 -1.84
C ALA A 143 -19.60 4.66 -2.48
N GLN A 144 -18.30 4.41 -2.57
CA GLN A 144 -17.73 3.16 -3.08
C GLN A 144 -17.02 2.44 -1.95
N TYR A 145 -17.40 1.18 -1.75
CA TYR A 145 -16.79 0.29 -0.77
C TYR A 145 -16.00 -0.81 -1.46
N ASP A 146 -14.74 -0.98 -1.08
CA ASP A 146 -13.90 -2.07 -1.58
C ASP A 146 -13.41 -2.92 -0.41
N GLN A 147 -13.29 -4.23 -0.64
CA GLN A 147 -12.69 -5.17 0.31
C GLN A 147 -11.55 -5.91 -0.39
N ARG A 148 -10.42 -6.07 0.31
CA ARG A 148 -9.25 -6.80 -0.21
C ARG A 148 -8.79 -7.83 0.78
N PHE A 149 -8.40 -8.97 0.25
CA PHE A 149 -7.75 -10.06 0.97
C PHE A 149 -6.44 -10.37 0.26
N THR A 150 -5.34 -10.39 1.01
CA THR A 150 -4.02 -10.71 0.47
C THR A 150 -3.43 -11.84 1.27
N ALA A 151 -2.86 -12.83 0.59
CA ALA A 151 -2.01 -13.84 1.18
C ALA A 151 -0.72 -13.91 0.36
N ALA A 152 0.42 -13.72 1.00
CA ALA A 152 1.72 -13.74 0.35
C ALA A 152 2.73 -14.53 1.17
N LEU A 153 3.54 -15.32 0.48
CA LEU A 153 4.74 -15.95 1.01
C LEU A 153 5.92 -15.05 0.68
N GLY A 154 6.79 -14.86 1.66
CA GLY A 154 8.04 -14.13 1.50
C GLY A 154 9.24 -15.00 1.87
N TRP A 155 10.37 -14.70 1.27
CA TRP A 155 11.68 -15.29 1.57
C TRP A 155 12.67 -14.16 1.81
N LEU A 156 13.38 -14.23 2.94
CA LEU A 156 14.52 -13.35 3.20
C LEU A 156 15.75 -13.97 2.53
N LEU A 157 16.03 -13.56 1.30
CA LEU A 157 17.14 -14.10 0.51
C LEU A 157 18.49 -13.66 1.08
N GLU A 158 18.57 -12.40 1.51
CA GLU A 158 19.69 -11.86 2.28
C GLU A 158 19.18 -10.80 3.25
N GLU A 159 20.02 -10.36 4.20
CA GLU A 159 19.67 -9.33 5.21
C GLU A 159 18.89 -8.14 4.64
N LYS A 160 19.22 -7.76 3.40
CA LYS A 160 18.66 -6.59 2.70
C LYS A 160 17.85 -6.95 1.46
N VAL A 161 17.67 -8.23 1.13
CA VAL A 161 16.99 -8.69 -0.09
C VAL A 161 15.84 -9.62 0.27
N GLN A 162 14.62 -9.24 -0.12
CA GLN A 162 13.43 -10.03 0.14
C GLN A 162 12.67 -10.29 -1.15
N LEU A 163 12.27 -11.55 -1.35
CA LEU A 163 11.35 -11.94 -2.41
C LEU A 163 9.98 -12.20 -1.79
N GLN A 164 8.91 -11.74 -2.42
CA GLN A 164 7.53 -12.03 -2.02
C GLN A 164 6.70 -12.43 -3.25
N ALA A 165 5.83 -13.41 -3.09
CA ALA A 165 4.85 -13.81 -4.07
C ALA A 165 3.53 -14.15 -3.39
N GLY A 166 2.40 -13.77 -3.99
CA GLY A 166 1.12 -13.95 -3.35
C GLY A 166 -0.08 -13.61 -4.21
N LEU A 167 -1.25 -13.88 -3.65
CA LEU A 167 -2.54 -13.59 -4.26
C LEU A 167 -3.19 -12.41 -3.56
N GLU A 168 -3.89 -11.58 -4.32
CA GLU A 168 -4.79 -10.58 -3.77
C GLU A 168 -6.15 -10.68 -4.45
N TYR A 169 -7.18 -10.95 -3.66
CA TYR A 169 -8.56 -10.96 -4.09
C TYR A 169 -9.23 -9.65 -3.69
N ARG A 170 -9.83 -8.94 -4.65
CA ARG A 170 -10.51 -7.68 -4.43
C ARG A 170 -11.98 -7.80 -4.80
N LEU A 171 -12.83 -7.30 -3.93
CA LEU A 171 -14.23 -7.01 -4.19
C LEU A 171 -14.34 -5.49 -4.32
N GLU A 172 -14.32 -4.97 -5.55
CA GLU A 172 -14.43 -3.53 -5.77
C GLU A 172 -15.91 -3.12 -5.86
N ASN A 173 -16.27 -2.01 -5.21
CA ASN A 173 -17.63 -1.46 -5.18
C ASN A 173 -18.75 -2.44 -4.77
N TYR A 174 -18.51 -3.24 -3.71
CA TYR A 174 -19.38 -4.37 -3.35
C TYR A 174 -20.78 -4.00 -2.81
N THR A 175 -21.06 -2.71 -2.61
CA THR A 175 -22.39 -2.21 -2.20
C THR A 175 -23.28 -1.81 -3.37
N ARG A 176 -22.75 -1.78 -4.61
CA ARG A 176 -23.51 -1.40 -5.80
C ARG A 176 -23.35 -2.41 -6.93
N ASN A 177 -22.16 -2.46 -7.51
CA ASN A 177 -21.83 -3.38 -8.59
C ASN A 177 -20.48 -4.00 -8.27
N THR A 178 -20.53 -5.17 -7.65
CA THR A 178 -19.36 -5.89 -7.18
C THR A 178 -18.52 -6.33 -8.37
N GLN A 179 -17.28 -5.86 -8.43
CA GLN A 179 -16.29 -6.30 -9.41
C GLN A 179 -15.24 -7.16 -8.70
N PRO A 180 -15.36 -8.50 -8.76
CA PRO A 180 -14.35 -9.38 -8.24
C PRO A 180 -13.12 -9.37 -9.15
N VAL A 181 -11.94 -9.15 -8.58
CA VAL A 181 -10.67 -9.18 -9.31
C VAL A 181 -9.64 -9.95 -8.52
N LEU A 182 -9.00 -10.94 -9.16
CA LEU A 182 -7.89 -11.69 -8.60
C LEU A 182 -6.57 -11.21 -9.21
N PHE A 183 -5.61 -10.92 -8.35
CA PHE A 183 -4.25 -10.56 -8.73
C PHE A 183 -3.27 -11.63 -8.28
N LEU A 184 -2.32 -11.97 -9.16
CA LEU A 184 -1.06 -12.60 -8.79
C LEU A 184 -0.01 -11.49 -8.66
N ASN A 185 0.58 -11.37 -7.47
CA ASN A 185 1.56 -10.36 -7.17
C ASN A 185 2.92 -11.01 -6.89
N SER A 186 3.98 -10.42 -7.41
CA SER A 186 5.36 -10.71 -7.03
C SER A 186 6.09 -9.41 -6.72
N SER A 187 7.07 -9.46 -5.83
CA SER A 187 7.83 -8.29 -5.40
C SER A 187 9.25 -8.70 -5.01
N LEU A 188 10.23 -7.93 -5.47
CA LEU A 188 11.61 -8.02 -5.05
C LEU A 188 11.98 -6.71 -4.36
N ILE A 189 12.40 -6.79 -3.10
CA ILE A 189 12.60 -5.64 -2.22
C ILE A 189 14.08 -5.57 -1.84
N PHE A 190 14.67 -4.40 -2.02
CA PHE A 190 16.03 -4.09 -1.59
C PHE A 190 15.98 -3.01 -0.50
N SER A 191 16.60 -3.28 0.65
CA SER A 191 16.73 -2.33 1.75
C SER A 191 18.15 -1.75 1.76
N LEU A 192 18.29 -0.44 1.58
CA LEU A 192 19.59 0.25 1.63
C LEU A 192 19.90 0.70 3.07
#